data_AF-A0A9D6YMZ1-F1
#
_entry.id   AF-A0A9D6YMZ1-F1
#
_cell.length_a   1.000
_cell.length_b   1.000
_cell.length_c   1.000
_cell.angle_alpha   90.00
_cell.angle_beta   90.00
_cell.angle_gamma   90.00
#
_symmetry.space_group_name_H-M   'P 1'
#
loop_
_entity.id
_entity.type
_entity.pdbx_description
1 polymer ?
#
loop_
_entity_poly.entity_id
_entity_poly.type
_entity_poly.pdbx_seq_one_letter_code
_entity_poly.pdbx_strand_id
1 'polypeptide(L)'
;MMKQGVIVFLMGGGEPPEGVMPGTLYQGFGQPTGPTEVLVSQPGILELDDAWHFLLARGCEPIHLLVTHAEQDRLRPLYPLVRLSGVARVAADPSGVCENGRVLH
;
A
#
# COMPACT_ATOMS: atom_id res chain seq x y z
N MET A 1 -9.70 1.71 18.10
CA MET A 1 -10.19 1.24 16.78
C MET A 1 -8.98 0.96 15.91
N MET A 2 -8.91 -0.20 15.26
CA MET A 2 -7.85 -0.48 14.29
C MET A 2 -8.16 0.29 13.00
N LYS A 3 -7.16 0.99 12.47
CA LYS A 3 -7.22 1.75 11.23
C LYS A 3 -6.65 0.86 10.14
N GLN A 4 -7.35 0.71 9.01
CA GLN A 4 -6.86 -0.10 7.90
C GLN A 4 -6.29 0.79 6.79
N GLY A 5 -5.34 0.25 6.03
CA GLY A 5 -4.71 0.92 4.90
C GLY A 5 -5.08 0.29 3.56
N VAL A 6 -5.16 1.09 2.51
CA VAL A 6 -5.34 0.65 1.13
C VAL A 6 -4.35 1.38 0.25
N ILE A 7 -3.51 0.62 -0.46
CA ILE A 7 -2.66 1.14 -1.52
C ILE A 7 -3.35 0.86 -2.84
N VAL A 8 -3.54 1.91 -3.64
CA VAL A 8 -4.12 1.84 -4.98
C VAL A 8 -2.98 2.04 -5.96
N PHE A 9 -2.56 0.95 -6.58
CA PHE A 9 -1.46 0.95 -7.53
C PHE A 9 -2.00 1.18 -8.94
N LEU A 10 -1.69 2.33 -9.53
CA LEU A 10 -2.10 2.70 -10.89
C LEU A 10 -1.10 2.15 -11.91
N MET A 11 -1.51 1.10 -12.61
CA MET A 11 -0.80 0.57 -13.77
C MET A 11 -1.03 1.48 -14.98
N GLY A 12 0.03 1.77 -15.74
CA GLY A 12 -0.01 2.64 -16.92
C GLY A 12 0.23 4.12 -16.66
N GLY A 13 0.35 4.54 -15.39
CA GLY A 13 0.56 5.94 -15.01
C GLY A 13 -0.68 6.82 -15.21
N GLY A 14 -0.59 8.08 -14.79
CA GLY A 14 -1.68 9.06 -14.88
C GLY A 14 -2.34 9.34 -13.53
N GLU A 15 -3.13 10.41 -13.48
CA GLU A 15 -3.83 10.79 -12.25
C GLU A 15 -5.11 9.96 -12.08
N PRO A 16 -5.45 9.55 -10.83
CA PRO A 16 -6.76 8.99 -10.57
C PRO A 16 -7.83 10.04 -10.93
N PRO A 17 -8.99 9.63 -11.51
CA PRO A 17 -10.02 10.58 -11.90
C PRO A 17 -10.49 11.42 -10.71
N GLU A 18 -10.75 12.71 -10.93
CA GLU A 18 -11.23 13.61 -9.88
C GLU A 18 -12.47 13.05 -9.18
N GLY A 19 -12.47 13.05 -7.85
CA GLY A 19 -13.59 12.55 -7.05
C GLY A 19 -13.66 11.02 -6.92
N VAL A 20 -12.77 10.26 -7.55
CA VAL A 20 -12.68 8.82 -7.29
C VAL A 20 -11.98 8.58 -5.96
N MET A 21 -12.80 8.36 -4.93
CA MET A 21 -12.33 7.82 -3.65
C MET A 21 -12.10 6.32 -3.81
N PRO A 22 -10.85 5.83 -3.77
CA PRO A 22 -10.60 4.42 -4.07
C PRO A 22 -11.21 3.46 -3.04
N GLY A 23 -11.50 3.96 -1.83
CA GLY A 23 -12.21 3.24 -0.79
C GLY A 23 -13.72 3.09 -1.01
N THR A 24 -14.36 3.89 -1.89
CA THR A 24 -15.82 3.81 -2.14
C THR A 24 -16.17 2.94 -3.35
N LEU A 25 -15.24 2.70 -4.28
CA LEU A 25 -15.53 1.93 -5.50
C LEU A 25 -15.34 0.42 -5.35
N TYR A 26 -14.67 -0.06 -4.30
CA TYR A 26 -14.56 -1.49 -4.07
C TYR A 26 -15.70 -2.00 -3.19
N GLN A 27 -16.77 -2.49 -3.82
CA GLN A 27 -17.82 -3.24 -3.13
C GLN A 27 -17.31 -4.54 -2.48
N GLY A 28 -16.10 -5.00 -2.83
CA GLY A 28 -15.41 -6.13 -2.20
C GLY A 28 -14.65 -5.79 -0.92
N PHE A 29 -14.52 -4.51 -0.57
CA PHE A 29 -14.16 -4.13 0.80
C PHE A 29 -15.38 -4.44 1.67
N GLY A 30 -15.34 -5.56 2.39
CA GLY A 30 -16.26 -5.78 3.50
C GLY A 30 -16.26 -4.52 4.38
N GLN A 31 -17.44 -4.10 4.86
CA GLN A 31 -17.61 -2.86 5.61
C GLN A 31 -16.42 -2.62 6.54
N PRO A 32 -15.64 -1.54 6.34
CA PRO A 32 -14.54 -1.21 7.21
C PRO A 32 -15.05 -1.16 8.65
N THR A 33 -14.55 -2.05 9.52
CA THR A 33 -14.87 -2.00 10.95
C THR A 33 -14.17 -0.82 11.65
N GLY A 34 -13.58 0.10 10.89
CA GLY A 34 -12.80 1.24 11.37
C GLY A 34 -12.39 2.23 10.26
N PRO A 35 -11.68 3.31 10.61
CA PRO A 35 -11.22 4.30 9.64
C PRO A 35 -10.28 3.67 8.59
N THR A 36 -10.47 4.05 7.34
CA THR A 36 -9.70 3.55 6.19
C THR A 36 -8.82 4.66 5.63
N GLU A 37 -7.53 4.40 5.50
CA GLU A 37 -6.59 5.30 4.86
C GLU A 37 -6.28 4.80 3.45
N VAL A 38 -6.34 5.69 2.47
CA VAL A 38 -6.14 5.35 1.06
C VAL A 38 -4.98 6.15 0.52
N LEU A 39 -4.05 5.45 -0.14
CA LEU A 39 -2.88 6.03 -0.76
C LEU A 39 -2.78 5.56 -2.20
N VAL A 40 -2.53 6.50 -3.11
CA VAL A 40 -2.36 6.20 -4.54
C VAL A 40 -0.87 6.08 -4.82
N SER A 41 -0.45 4.91 -5.30
CA SER A 41 0.91 4.59 -5.71
C SER A 41 0.96 4.45 -7.22
N GLN A 42 2.05 4.90 -7.82
CA GLN A 42 2.25 4.88 -9.26
C GLN A 42 3.76 4.77 -9.54
N PRO A 43 4.17 3.94 -10.52
CA PRO A 43 5.58 3.82 -10.90
C PRO A 43 6.21 5.19 -11.18
N GLY A 44 7.34 5.48 -10.56
CA GLY A 44 8.11 6.72 -10.75
C GLY A 44 7.58 7.95 -10.03
N ILE A 45 6.50 7.84 -9.24
CA ILE A 45 5.96 8.95 -8.42
C ILE A 45 5.94 8.57 -6.94
N LEU A 46 5.31 7.43 -6.61
CA LEU A 46 5.30 6.89 -5.26
C LEU A 46 5.36 5.38 -5.37
N GLU A 47 6.52 4.82 -5.08
CA GLU A 47 6.76 3.38 -5.17
C GLU A 47 5.93 2.62 -4.13
N LEU A 48 5.61 1.36 -4.43
CA LEU A 48 4.77 0.53 -3.57
C LEU A 48 5.34 0.38 -2.16
N ASP A 49 6.67 0.27 -2.05
CA ASP A 49 7.37 0.15 -0.77
C ASP A 49 7.24 1.43 0.07
N ASP A 50 7.36 2.60 -0.53
CA ASP A 50 7.19 3.88 0.17
C ASP A 50 5.74 4.05 0.64
N ALA A 51 4.79 3.67 -0.20
CA ALA A 51 3.38 3.68 0.14
C ALA A 51 3.04 2.73 1.30
N TRP A 52 3.65 1.55 1.32
CA TRP A 52 3.53 0.62 2.44
C TRP A 52 4.12 1.24 3.71
N HIS A 53 5.36 1.70 3.69
CA HIS A 53 6.02 2.28 4.87
C HIS A 53 5.25 3.46 5.45
N PHE A 54 4.70 4.33 4.59
CA PHE A 54 3.88 5.45 5.01
C PHE A 54 2.64 5.00 5.80
N LEU A 55 1.91 4.01 5.30
CA LEU A 55 0.71 3.49 5.97
C LEU A 55 1.04 2.78 7.29
N LEU A 56 2.14 2.03 7.35
CA LEU A 56 2.62 1.42 8.59
C LEU A 56 2.99 2.47 9.63
N ALA A 57 3.72 3.52 9.23
CA ALA A 57 4.11 4.62 10.12
C ALA A 57 2.89 5.36 10.71
N ARG A 58 1.75 5.31 10.03
CA ARG A 58 0.47 5.87 10.50
C ARG A 58 -0.38 4.89 11.32
N GLY A 59 0.15 3.71 11.63
CA GLY A 59 -0.52 2.68 12.41
C GLY A 59 -1.65 1.98 11.66
N CYS A 60 -1.59 1.93 10.33
CA CYS A 60 -2.58 1.22 9.54
C CYS A 60 -2.28 -0.29 9.51
N GLU A 61 -3.19 -1.10 10.05
CA GLU A 61 -3.18 -2.54 9.95
C GLU A 61 -4.61 -3.11 10.04
N PRO A 62 -5.04 -3.99 9.12
CA PRO A 62 -4.29 -4.52 7.96
C PRO A 62 -4.14 -3.50 6.81
N ILE A 63 -3.12 -3.71 5.96
CA ILE A 63 -2.93 -2.98 4.70
C ILE A 63 -3.32 -3.89 3.53
N HIS A 64 -4.06 -3.35 2.57
CA HIS A 64 -4.44 -4.04 1.35
C HIS A 64 -3.85 -3.35 0.12
N LEU A 65 -3.58 -4.12 -0.93
CA LEU A 65 -3.15 -3.64 -2.23
C LEU A 65 -4.26 -3.86 -3.25
N LEU A 66 -4.58 -2.79 -3.95
CA LEU A 66 -5.49 -2.79 -5.08
C LEU A 66 -4.74 -2.34 -6.33
N VAL A 67 -4.58 -3.24 -7.31
CA VAL A 67 -3.93 -2.94 -8.58
C VAL A 67 -4.98 -2.60 -9.64
N THR A 68 -4.89 -1.41 -10.24
CA THR A 68 -5.93 -0.89 -11.13
C THR A 68 -5.36 -0.16 -12.35
N HIS A 69 -6.20 0.02 -13.37
CA HIS A 69 -6.04 1.07 -14.37
C HIS A 69 -6.98 2.23 -14.08
N ALA A 70 -6.50 3.45 -14.31
CA ALA A 70 -7.37 4.61 -14.41
C ALA A 70 -8.08 4.59 -15.77
N GLU A 71 -9.41 4.55 -15.75
CA GLU A 71 -10.28 4.87 -16.88
C GLU A 71 -10.90 6.25 -16.65
N GLN A 72 -11.50 6.87 -17.68
CA GLN A 72 -11.99 8.26 -17.62
C GLN A 72 -12.81 8.59 -16.36
N ASP A 73 -13.70 7.69 -15.94
CA ASP A 73 -14.64 7.95 -14.83
C ASP A 73 -14.51 6.94 -13.67
N ARG A 74 -13.54 6.02 -13.72
CA ARG A 74 -13.42 4.94 -12.73
C ARG A 74 -12.04 4.32 -12.66
N LEU A 75 -11.77 3.68 -11.53
CA LEU A 75 -10.66 2.75 -11.40
C LEU A 75 -11.14 1.34 -11.79
N ARG A 76 -10.52 0.75 -12.81
CA ARG A 76 -10.77 -0.63 -13.20
C ARG A 76 -9.78 -1.55 -12.51
N PRO A 77 -10.24 -2.47 -11.64
CA PRO A 77 -9.37 -3.43 -10.98
C PRO A 77 -8.82 -4.42 -11.99
N LEU A 78 -7.51 -4.67 -11.93
CA LEU A 78 -6.85 -5.67 -12.77
C LEU A 78 -6.74 -7.03 -12.07
N TYR A 79 -6.62 -6.99 -10.74
CA TYR A 79 -6.44 -8.17 -9.89
C TYR A 79 -7.35 -8.08 -8.66
N PRO A 80 -7.62 -9.21 -7.98
CA PRO A 80 -8.31 -9.20 -6.69
C PRO A 80 -7.61 -8.29 -5.68
N LEU A 81 -8.39 -7.75 -4.74
CA LEU A 81 -7.82 -7.07 -3.58
C LEU A 81 -7.03 -8.08 -2.75
N VAL A 82 -5.76 -7.78 -2.47
CA VAL A 82 -4.90 -8.68 -1.69
C VAL A 82 -4.48 -8.00 -0.39
N ARG A 83 -4.44 -8.78 0.70
CA ARG A 83 -3.86 -8.30 1.96
C ARG A 83 -2.35 -8.38 1.86
N LEU A 84 -1.70 -7.27 2.12
CA LEU A 84 -0.26 -7.20 2.26
C LEU A 84 0.13 -7.73 3.63
N SER A 85 1.03 -8.71 3.65
CA SER A 85 1.52 -9.36 4.87
C SER A 85 3.04 -9.43 4.84
N GLY A 86 3.66 -9.06 5.95
CA GLY A 86 5.11 -8.97 6.08
C GLY A 86 5.51 -7.93 7.12
N VAL A 87 6.65 -8.15 7.77
CA VAL A 87 7.29 -7.14 8.62
C VAL A 87 8.10 -6.22 7.72
N ALA A 88 7.75 -4.93 7.66
CA ALA A 88 8.69 -3.92 7.20
C ALA A 88 9.88 -3.97 8.15
N ARG A 89 10.98 -4.58 7.70
CA ARG A 89 12.23 -4.50 8.45
C ARG A 89 12.67 -3.06 8.29
N VAL A 90 12.50 -2.28 9.36
CA VAL A 90 13.19 -0.99 9.49
C VAL A 90 14.64 -1.28 9.13
N ALA A 91 15.12 -0.72 8.02
CA ALA A 91 16.52 -0.81 7.68
C ALA A 91 17.26 -0.15 8.85
N ALA A 92 17.92 -0.98 9.66
CA ALA A 92 18.81 -0.46 10.68
C ALA A 92 19.82 0.42 9.95
N ASP A 93 19.95 1.65 10.44
CA ASP A 93 20.91 2.65 10.02
C ASP A 93 22.26 1.96 9.67
N PRO A 94 22.81 2.10 8.44
CA PRO A 94 24.06 1.42 8.06
C PRO A 94 25.29 1.95 8.81
N SER A 95 25.11 2.84 9.80
CA SER A 95 26.15 3.32 10.71
C SER A 95 26.30 2.44 11.97
N GLY A 96 26.29 1.12 11.80
CA GLY A 96 26.51 0.15 12.89
C GLY A 96 27.59 -0.86 12.50
N VAL A 97 28.81 -0.60 12.97
CA VAL A 97 30.01 -1.45 12.95
C VAL A 97 29.73 -2.94 12.68
N CYS A 98 30.24 -3.47 11.56
CA CYS A 98 30.35 -4.90 11.32
C CYS A 98 31.34 -5.51 12.31
N GLU A 99 30.87 -5.96 13.46
CA GLU A 99 31.58 -6.97 14.26
C GLU A 99 30.96 -8.35 14.03
N ASN A 100 31.74 -9.17 13.32
CA ASN A 100 31.89 -10.62 13.46
C ASN A 100 30.64 -11.44 13.83
N GLY A 101 30.06 -12.10 12.82
CA GLY A 101 29.18 -13.24 13.03
C GLY A 101 29.33 -14.25 11.90
N ARG A 102 30.22 -15.23 12.09
CA ARG A 102 30.28 -16.44 11.25
C ARG A 102 28.93 -17.15 11.30
N VAL A 103 28.39 -17.51 10.13
CA VAL A 103 27.36 -18.55 10.04
C VAL A 103 27.97 -19.71 9.27
N LEU A 104 28.15 -20.82 9.98
CA LEU A 104 28.37 -22.15 9.40
C LEU A 104 27.01 -22.71 9.00
N HIS A 105 26.87 -23.17 7.75
CA HIS A 105 26.45 -24.51 7.37
C HIS A 105 26.75 -24.72 5.89
#